data_AF-A0A1C2XV36-F1
#
_entry.id   AF-A0A1C2XV36-F1
#
_cell.length_a   1.000
_cell.length_b   1.000
_cell.length_c   1.000
_cell.angle_alpha   90.00
_cell.angle_beta   90.00
_cell.angle_gamma   90.00
#
_symmetry.space_group_name_H-M   'P 1'
#
loop_
_entity.id
_entity.type
_entity.pdbx_description
1 polymer ?
#
loop_
_entity_poly.entity_id
_entity_poly.type
_entity_poly.pdbx_seq_one_letter_code
_entity_poly.pdbx_strand_id
1 'polypeptide(L)' 'MNTYFYHLHYFHPRTGKKTGTLVGVLFAEDQEQAEKLALEKHGSDSAAGFEISAVNGDGESFYIPR' A
#
# COMPACT_ATOMS: atom_id res chain seq x y z
N MET A 1 -8.70 7.67 -13.87
CA MET A 1 -8.41 7.29 -12.48
C MET A 1 -8.24 5.79 -12.44
N ASN A 2 -7.05 5.35 -12.08
CA ASN A 2 -6.68 3.94 -11.97
C ASN A 2 -6.74 3.52 -10.50
N THR A 3 -6.99 2.24 -10.27
CA THR A 3 -7.04 1.68 -8.93
C THR A 3 -5.74 0.95 -8.66
N TYR A 4 -5.17 1.14 -7.48
CA TYR A 4 -3.95 0.49 -7.06
C TYR A 4 -4.12 -0.15 -5.69
N PHE A 5 -3.54 -1.33 -5.52
CA PHE A 5 -3.23 -1.88 -4.21
C PHE A 5 -1.88 -1.33 -3.75
N TYR A 6 -1.79 -1.04 -2.46
CA TYR A 6 -0.51 -0.83 -1.81
C TYR A 6 -0.33 -1.84 -0.67
N HIS A 7 0.89 -2.37 -0.56
CA HIS A 7 1.34 -3.20 0.54
C HIS A 7 2.42 -2.46 1.30
N LEU A 8 2.21 -2.28 2.60
CA LEU A 8 3.17 -1.65 3.48
C LEU A 8 3.54 -2.63 4.59
N HIS A 9 4.80 -3.04 4.60
CA HIS A 9 5.33 -4.02 5.53
C HIS A 9 5.96 -3.34 6.74
N TYR A 10 5.40 -3.61 7.91
CA TYR A 10 5.94 -3.15 9.18
C TYR A 10 6.94 -4.15 9.72
N PHE A 11 8.05 -3.63 10.23
CA PHE A 11 9.08 -4.43 10.86
C PHE A 11 9.37 -3.90 12.26
N HIS A 12 9.67 -4.81 13.17
CA HIS A 12 10.05 -4.44 14.53
C HIS A 12 11.41 -3.71 14.47
N PRO A 13 11.52 -2.45 14.91
CA PRO A 13 12.69 -1.60 14.65
C PRO A 13 14.00 -2.18 15.23
N ARG A 14 13.92 -2.89 16.35
CA ARG A 14 15.08 -3.54 16.99
C ARG A 14 15.47 -4.92 16.41
N THR A 15 14.51 -5.70 15.93
CA THR A 15 14.76 -7.12 15.58
C THR A 15 14.68 -7.40 14.09
N GLY A 16 14.19 -6.44 13.29
CA GLY A 16 13.96 -6.62 11.86
C GLY A 16 12.89 -7.66 11.52
N LYS A 17 12.16 -8.18 12.51
CA LYS A 17 11.09 -9.16 12.27
C LYS A 17 9.86 -8.47 11.73
N LYS A 18 9.26 -9.03 10.68
CA LYS A 18 7.98 -8.56 10.13
C LYS A 18 6.89 -8.63 11.22
N THR A 19 6.30 -7.51 11.55
CA THR A 19 5.22 -7.40 12.55
C THR A 19 3.85 -7.41 11.89
N GLY A 20 3.75 -6.99 10.64
CA GLY A 20 2.50 -7.01 9.89
C GLY A 20 2.63 -6.50 8.47
N THR A 21 1.54 -6.63 7.72
CA THR A 21 1.35 -5.98 6.41
C THR A 21 0.06 -5.18 6.48
N LEU A 22 0.12 -3.90 6.15
CA LEU A 22 -1.05 -3.11 5.82
C LEU A 22 -1.29 -3.23 4.32
N VAL A 23 -2.52 -3.61 3.96
CA VAL A 23 -2.98 -3.65 2.58
C VAL A 23 -4.10 -2.64 2.46
N GLY A 24 -4.06 -1.82 1.42
CA GLY A 24 -5.16 -0.92 1.13
C GLY A 24 -5.29 -0.61 -0.35
N VAL A 25 -6.35 0.11 -0.65
CA VAL A 25 -6.69 0.53 -2.01
C VAL A 25 -6.66 2.05 -2.07
N LEU A 26 -6.15 2.57 -3.19
CA LEU A 26 -6.16 3.98 -3.48
C LEU A 26 -6.46 4.22 -4.97
N PHE A 27 -6.89 5.43 -5.26
CA PHE A 27 -7.18 5.89 -6.62
C PHE A 27 -6.17 6.96 -6.99
N ALA A 28 -5.46 6.76 -8.10
CA ALA A 28 -4.44 7.68 -8.59
C ALA A 28 -4.46 7.71 -10.13
N GLU A 29 -3.82 8.73 -10.70
CA GLU A 29 -3.66 8.89 -12.16
C GLU A 29 -2.62 7.89 -12.69
N ASP A 30 -1.49 7.77 -12.00
CA ASP A 30 -0.37 6.91 -12.32
C ASP A 30 0.21 6.23 -11.07
N GLN A 31 1.18 5.33 -11.28
CA GLN A 31 1.83 4.59 -10.20
C GLN A 31 2.63 5.53 -9.28
N GLU A 32 3.29 6.56 -9.81
CA GLU A 32 4.10 7.47 -9.00
C GLU A 32 3.23 8.26 -8.01
N GLN A 33 2.08 8.75 -8.45
CA GLN A 33 1.09 9.42 -7.62
C GLN A 33 0.47 8.45 -6.60
N ALA A 34 0.23 7.19 -7.00
CA ALA A 34 -0.21 6.14 -6.09
C ALA A 34 0.80 5.92 -4.95
N GLU A 35 2.09 5.86 -5.26
CA GLU A 35 3.17 5.67 -4.29
C GLU A 35 3.22 6.83 -3.30
N LYS A 36 3.18 8.07 -3.83
CA LYS A 36 3.15 9.28 -3.02
C LYS A 36 1.96 9.32 -2.07
N LEU A 37 0.75 9.02 -2.56
CA LEU A 37 -0.47 9.03 -1.74
C LEU A 37 -0.43 8.00 -0.62
N ALA A 38 0.08 6.80 -0.89
CA ALA A 38 0.20 5.77 0.14
C ALA A 38 1.24 6.15 1.22
N LEU A 39 2.37 6.72 0.81
CA LEU A 39 3.41 7.21 1.72
C LEU A 39 2.93 8.41 2.54
N GLU A 40 2.19 9.34 1.95
CA GLU A 40 1.60 10.46 2.71
C GLU A 40 0.59 9.97 3.75
N LYS A 41 -0.16 8.92 3.44
CA LYS A 41 -1.23 8.40 4.31
C LYS A 41 -0.72 7.47 5.41
N HIS A 42 0.31 6.67 5.13
CA HIS A 42 0.75 5.57 5.99
C HIS A 42 2.28 5.45 6.13
N GLY A 43 3.05 6.26 5.40
CA GLY A 43 4.50 6.31 5.48
C GLY A 43 4.96 6.74 6.86
N SER A 44 5.65 5.83 7.53
CA SER A 44 6.29 6.00 8.83
C SER A 44 7.70 5.42 8.71
N ASP A 45 8.66 5.97 9.47
CA ASP A 45 10.03 5.44 9.61
C ASP A 45 10.11 3.94 9.99
N SER A 46 8.99 3.30 10.37
CA SER A 46 8.89 1.88 10.72
C SER A 46 8.53 0.95 9.56
N ALA A 47 8.21 1.50 8.38
CA ALA A 47 7.86 0.74 7.18
C ALA A 47 9.12 0.48 6.33
N ALA A 48 9.64 -0.76 6.34
CA ALA A 48 10.85 -1.10 5.59
C ALA A 48 10.58 -1.67 4.19
N GLY A 49 9.31 -1.96 3.86
CA GLY A 49 8.93 -2.50 2.56
C GLY A 49 7.62 -1.88 2.08
N PHE A 50 7.63 -1.42 0.84
CA PHE A 50 6.50 -0.78 0.21
C PHE A 50 6.39 -1.27 -1.23
N GLU A 51 5.21 -1.76 -1.60
CA GLU A 51 4.92 -2.26 -2.94
C GLU A 51 3.59 -1.68 -3.42
N ILE A 52 3.54 -1.32 -4.70
CA ILE A 52 2.31 -0.93 -5.38
C ILE A 52 2.06 -1.84 -6.57
N SER A 53 0.81 -2.25 -6.73
CA SER A 53 0.34 -2.98 -7.90
C SER A 53 -0.95 -2.37 -8.44
N ALA A 54 -1.04 -2.25 -9.77
CA ALA A 54 -2.27 -1.85 -10.43
C ALA A 54 -3.34 -2.95 -10.27
N VAL A 55 -4.58 -2.54 -10.00
CA VAL A 55 -5.71 -3.46 -9.97
C VAL A 55 -6.16 -3.74 -11.40
N ASN A 56 -5.78 -4.90 -11.91
CA ASN A 56 -6.17 -5.35 -13.23
C ASN A 56 -7.48 -6.12 -13.05
N GLY A 57 -8.61 -5.48 -13.32
CA GLY A 57 -9.97 -5.86 -12.86
C GLY A 57 -10.48 -7.30 -13.09
N ASP A 58 -9.68 -8.25 -13.57
CA ASP A 58 -10.01 -9.67 -13.58
C ASP A 58 -9.50 -10.37 -12.30
N GLY A 59 -10.44 -10.86 -11.49
CA GLY A 59 -10.16 -11.73 -10.33
C GLY A 59 -9.81 -10.99 -9.04
N GLU A 60 -9.62 -9.67 -9.07
CA GLU A 60 -9.31 -8.85 -7.90
C GLU A 60 -10.55 -8.09 -7.42
N SER A 61 -10.95 -8.31 -6.16
CA SER A 61 -12.09 -7.64 -5.52
C SER A 61 -11.65 -6.96 -4.23
N PHE A 62 -12.08 -5.73 -4.02
CA PHE A 62 -11.82 -4.98 -2.79
C PHE A 62 -13.09 -4.29 -2.28
N TYR A 63 -13.20 -4.16 -0.96
CA TYR A 63 -14.31 -3.49 -0.30
C TYR A 63 -13.83 -2.16 0.29
N ILE A 64 -14.51 -1.08 -0.07
CA ILE A 64 -14.31 0.25 0.52
C ILE A 64 -15.47 0.50 1.48
N PRO A 65 -15.26 0.42 2.81
CA PRO A 65 -16.29 0.81 3.77
C PRO A 65 -16.65 2.29 3.55
N ARG A 66 -17.95 2.57 3.46
CA ARG A 66 -18.49 3.94 3.40
C ARG A 66 -18.46 4.60 4.77
#